data_AF-A0A933RFG3-F1
#
_entry.id   AF-A0A933RFG3-F1
#
_cell.length_a   1.000
_cell.length_b   1.000
_cell.length_c   1.000
_cell.angle_alpha   90.00
_cell.angle_beta   90.00
_cell.angle_gamma   90.00
#
_symmetry.space_group_name_H-M   'P 1'
#
loop_
_entity.id
_entity.type
_entity.pdbx_description
1 polymer ?
#
loop_
_entity_poly.entity_id
_entity_poly.type
_entity_poly.pdbx_seq_one_letter_code
_entity_poly.pdbx_strand_id
1 'polypeptide(L)'
;MAQVRSTATLRVALVLIALLLGATANAHAAPPPLGPNVIVFDPSMPVGQIQATVDAIHAQQVDAEMTTRRYALLFQPGVYGTAAQPLQMKVGYYTEVAGLGASPSDVTINGKIEVYNRCLEDNGTSYCVALNNFWRTLSNLTLNINGAGQDGCRASANFWAVSQATSMRRVQIGGGNLSLMDYCTAGPQFASGGFIADSELPFVINGSQQQWLTRNSSVGGWSNAVWNQVFAGVEDAPDDSTFPSPPYTTLQTTPVSREKPYLFNDGGTYKVRVPAARTDTRGPSWDEDATEGRTIPLRDFLIATPSTPVQKIDTALARGEHLLLTPGVYDVGRTIAIKRPNTVVLGLGHATLTAADGAVPMTVADVPGTVIAGVTIDAGTTTSPALLRVGKDHGATNPKKSDPANPTTLSDVYFRVGGPHVGRTDVALEVNSDDVLIDHTWVWRADHGVEGLTDTERWTTNTGRNGAVINGDDVTATGLFVEHFQQYNTVWNGERGETILYQNELPYDPPSQADWMHDGVEGWAGYKVADDVTTHRLFGGGVYVFNRNDPSIHTENGFEVPETPGVRLHHIMTVNLGAGTIDHVVNGVGGPADNSNTGQPVYVTDYP
;
A
#
# COMPACT_ATOMS: atom_id res chain seq x y z
N MET A 1 81.70 -53.98 -4.52
CA MET A 1 81.46 -52.93 -5.53
C MET A 1 81.25 -51.62 -4.78
N ALA A 2 82.03 -50.60 -5.16
CA ALA A 2 81.94 -49.15 -4.88
C ALA A 2 81.64 -48.71 -3.43
N GLN A 3 82.65 -48.21 -2.70
CA GLN A 3 83.03 -46.78 -2.59
C GLN A 3 81.91 -45.91 -1.98
N VAL A 4 82.10 -44.98 -1.04
CA VAL A 4 83.20 -44.48 -0.19
C VAL A 4 82.62 -43.17 0.37
N ARG A 5 82.68 -42.95 1.70
CA ARG A 5 82.84 -41.66 2.42
C ARG A 5 81.87 -40.49 2.12
N SER A 6 81.61 -39.57 3.03
CA SER A 6 81.76 -39.42 4.49
C SER A 6 81.23 -38.00 4.79
N THR A 7 80.85 -37.77 6.05
CA THR A 7 80.98 -36.45 6.77
C THR A 7 80.10 -35.30 6.22
N ALA A 8 79.53 -34.38 7.01
CA ALA A 8 79.72 -34.00 8.40
C ALA A 8 78.62 -32.97 8.79
N THR A 9 78.13 -33.08 10.03
CA THR A 9 77.86 -32.01 11.03
C THR A 9 77.45 -30.58 10.60
N LEU A 10 76.35 -30.06 11.17
CA LEU A 10 76.28 -28.98 12.21
C LEU A 10 74.79 -28.67 12.51
N ARG A 11 74.25 -28.86 13.73
CA ARG A 11 74.03 -27.86 14.81
C ARG A 11 73.62 -26.47 14.26
N VAL A 12 72.51 -25.83 14.65
CA VAL A 12 72.23 -25.21 15.97
C VAL A 12 70.73 -24.82 16.04
N ALA A 13 70.19 -24.82 17.25
CA ALA A 13 68.82 -24.47 17.66
C ALA A 13 68.47 -22.98 17.56
N LEU A 14 67.17 -22.65 17.51
CA LEU A 14 66.62 -21.56 18.34
C LEU A 14 65.10 -21.70 18.53
N VAL A 15 64.69 -21.60 19.79
CA VAL A 15 63.32 -21.50 20.31
C VAL A 15 62.86 -20.05 20.19
N LEU A 16 61.60 -19.81 19.77
CA LEU A 16 60.85 -18.64 20.22
C LEU A 16 59.34 -18.91 20.19
N ILE A 17 58.76 -18.85 21.40
CA ILE A 17 57.33 -18.86 21.71
C ILE A 17 56.76 -17.48 21.34
N ALA A 18 55.65 -17.45 20.60
CA ALA A 18 54.79 -16.27 20.50
C ALA A 18 53.33 -16.68 20.69
N LEU A 19 52.68 -16.02 21.63
CA LEU A 19 51.29 -16.19 22.04
C LEU A 19 50.33 -16.02 20.84
N LEU A 20 49.53 -17.04 20.56
CA LEU A 20 48.30 -16.90 19.78
C LEU A 20 47.15 -16.62 20.76
N LEU A 21 46.97 -15.34 21.11
CA LEU A 21 45.67 -14.83 21.49
C LEU A 21 44.82 -14.87 20.22
N GLY A 22 44.09 -15.96 20.04
CA GLY A 22 43.10 -16.09 18.96
C GLY A 22 42.00 -15.06 19.19
N ALA A 23 42.03 -13.98 18.40
CA ALA A 23 40.88 -13.15 18.18
C ALA A 23 39.75 -14.04 17.64
N THR A 24 38.69 -14.20 18.43
CA THR A 24 37.42 -14.71 17.93
C THR A 24 36.89 -13.68 16.95
N ALA A 25 37.22 -13.83 15.67
CA ALA A 25 36.54 -13.13 14.61
C ALA A 25 35.05 -13.49 14.74
N ASN A 26 34.23 -12.50 15.08
CA ASN A 26 32.79 -12.60 14.91
C ASN A 26 32.55 -12.94 13.44
N ALA A 27 32.27 -14.21 13.17
CA ALA A 27 31.75 -14.66 11.89
C ALA A 27 30.47 -13.85 11.66
N HIS A 28 30.57 -12.79 10.88
CA HIS A 28 29.40 -12.12 10.33
C HIS A 28 28.68 -13.21 9.55
N ALA A 29 27.54 -13.67 10.07
CA ALA A 29 26.64 -14.52 9.32
C ALA A 29 26.41 -13.81 7.98
N ALA A 30 26.69 -14.49 6.87
CA ALA A 30 26.49 -13.91 5.55
C ALA A 30 25.04 -13.36 5.49
N PRO A 31 24.84 -12.10 5.08
CA PRO A 31 23.50 -11.55 4.99
C PRO A 31 22.64 -12.48 4.10
N PRO A 32 21.34 -12.66 4.41
CA PRO A 32 20.49 -13.48 3.57
C PRO A 32 20.49 -12.91 2.15
N PRO A 33 20.42 -13.78 1.13
CA PRO A 33 20.45 -13.35 -0.25
C PRO A 33 19.07 -12.78 -0.65
N LEU A 34 18.71 -11.62 -0.09
CA LEU A 34 17.47 -10.88 -0.41
C LEU A 34 17.56 -10.12 -1.74
N GLY A 35 18.62 -10.35 -2.52
CA GLY A 35 18.85 -9.72 -3.80
C GLY A 35 19.52 -8.34 -3.71
N PRO A 36 19.98 -7.79 -4.84
CA PRO A 36 20.78 -6.56 -4.89
C PRO A 36 19.98 -5.28 -4.60
N ASN A 37 18.65 -5.36 -4.66
CA ASN A 37 17.75 -4.21 -4.48
C ASN A 37 17.26 -4.06 -3.03
N VAL A 38 17.73 -4.93 -2.13
CA VAL A 38 17.50 -4.82 -0.69
C VAL A 38 18.77 -4.27 -0.06
N ILE A 39 18.71 -3.03 0.39
CA ILE A 39 19.83 -2.31 0.99
C ILE A 39 19.65 -2.38 2.51
N VAL A 40 20.56 -3.07 3.19
CA VAL A 40 20.51 -3.24 4.64
C VAL A 40 21.56 -2.33 5.27
N PHE A 41 21.13 -1.39 6.09
CA PHE A 41 21.98 -0.51 6.88
C PHE A 41 22.19 -1.06 8.28
N ASP A 42 23.42 -1.03 8.77
CA ASP A 42 23.78 -1.40 10.16
C ASP A 42 24.16 -0.14 10.95
N PRO A 43 23.86 -0.04 12.26
CA PRO A 43 24.16 1.15 13.06
C PRO A 43 25.64 1.52 13.15
N SER A 44 26.57 0.61 12.81
CA SER A 44 28.01 0.92 12.71
C SER A 44 28.38 1.67 11.43
N MET A 45 27.50 1.71 10.42
CA MET A 45 27.76 2.44 9.18
C MET A 45 27.79 3.95 9.44
N PRO A 46 28.80 4.68 8.94
CA PRO A 46 28.82 6.14 9.05
C PRO A 46 27.57 6.78 8.43
N VAL A 47 26.94 7.72 9.16
CA VAL A 47 25.72 8.41 8.70
C VAL A 47 25.87 9.01 7.31
N GLY A 48 27.03 9.60 6.99
CA GLY A 48 27.30 10.14 5.65
C GLY A 48 27.30 9.11 4.52
N GLN A 49 27.64 7.85 4.80
CA GLN A 49 27.55 6.77 3.80
C GLN A 49 26.11 6.29 3.60
N ILE A 50 25.34 6.21 4.68
CA ILE A 50 23.91 5.92 4.61
C ILE A 50 23.20 7.02 3.81
N GLN A 51 23.45 8.28 4.17
CA GLN A 51 22.93 9.48 3.49
C GLN A 51 23.23 9.44 1.99
N ALA A 52 24.49 9.22 1.60
CA ALA A 52 24.87 9.15 0.19
C ALA A 52 24.16 8.02 -0.57
N THR A 53 23.89 6.89 0.09
CA THR A 53 23.18 5.76 -0.51
C THR A 53 21.71 6.08 -0.73
N VAL A 54 21.03 6.60 0.30
CA VAL A 54 19.60 6.96 0.20
C VAL A 54 19.38 8.11 -0.79
N ASP A 55 20.29 9.08 -0.85
CA ASP A 55 20.25 10.18 -1.83
C ASP A 55 20.42 9.67 -3.27
N ALA A 56 21.34 8.73 -3.50
CA ALA A 56 21.55 8.14 -4.81
C ALA A 56 20.33 7.32 -5.29
N ILE A 57 19.61 6.67 -4.38
CA ILE A 57 18.38 5.93 -4.70
C ILE A 57 17.22 6.91 -4.92
N HIS A 58 17.09 7.93 -4.08
CA HIS A 58 16.09 8.99 -4.28
C HIS A 58 16.27 9.70 -5.62
N ALA A 59 17.50 10.07 -6.00
CA ALA A 59 17.78 10.71 -7.28
C ALA A 59 17.37 9.84 -8.48
N GLN A 60 17.38 8.53 -8.31
CA GLN A 60 16.89 7.58 -9.31
C GLN A 60 15.36 7.49 -9.32
N GLN A 61 14.71 7.60 -8.17
CA GLN A 61 13.31 7.26 -7.98
C GLN A 61 12.36 8.46 -7.89
N VAL A 62 12.83 9.70 -7.70
CA VAL A 62 11.96 10.86 -7.42
C VAL A 62 10.98 11.18 -8.56
N ASP A 63 11.42 11.12 -9.81
CA ASP A 63 10.61 11.38 -11.01
C ASP A 63 10.34 10.12 -11.84
N ALA A 64 10.53 8.94 -11.25
CA ALA A 64 10.52 7.66 -11.95
C ALA A 64 9.20 6.88 -11.79
N GLU A 65 8.07 7.57 -11.93
CA GLU A 65 6.71 7.06 -11.68
C GLU A 65 6.42 5.70 -12.35
N MET A 66 6.80 5.52 -13.61
CA MET A 66 6.55 4.29 -14.36
C MET A 66 7.80 3.40 -14.52
N THR A 67 8.79 3.54 -13.63
CA THR A 67 10.02 2.72 -13.70
C THR A 67 9.79 1.27 -13.30
N THR A 68 10.69 0.38 -13.72
CA THR A 68 10.77 -1.02 -13.26
C THR A 68 11.70 -1.21 -12.06
N ARG A 69 12.44 -0.16 -11.66
CA ARG A 69 13.30 -0.18 -10.48
C ARG A 69 12.46 -0.23 -9.20
N ARG A 70 12.93 -1.03 -8.25
CA ARG A 70 12.28 -1.33 -6.96
C ARG A 70 13.36 -1.37 -5.90
N TYR A 71 13.13 -0.78 -4.73
CA TYR A 71 14.12 -0.77 -3.64
C TYR A 71 13.46 -1.01 -2.28
N ALA A 72 14.15 -1.76 -1.43
CA ALA A 72 13.84 -1.83 0.00
C ALA A 72 15.06 -1.33 0.79
N LEU A 73 14.85 -0.29 1.60
CA LEU A 73 15.83 0.35 2.48
C LEU A 73 15.55 -0.12 3.91
N LEU A 74 16.33 -1.10 4.37
CA LEU A 74 16.09 -1.81 5.62
C LEU A 74 17.13 -1.42 6.67
N PHE A 75 16.69 -1.07 7.87
CA PHE A 75 17.55 -0.63 8.96
C PHE A 75 17.60 -1.70 10.04
N GLN A 76 18.79 -2.22 10.36
CA GLN A 76 18.98 -3.13 11.49
C GLN A 76 18.61 -2.45 12.82
N PRO A 77 18.27 -3.22 13.87
CA PRO A 77 18.10 -2.67 15.21
C PRO A 77 19.29 -1.81 15.63
N GLY A 78 19.01 -0.58 16.08
CA GLY A 78 20.02 0.41 16.42
C GLY A 78 19.53 1.85 16.28
N VAL A 79 20.47 2.78 16.44
CA VAL A 79 20.22 4.23 16.36
C VAL A 79 21.01 4.81 15.20
N TYR A 80 20.34 5.56 14.34
CA TYR A 80 20.91 6.20 13.16
C TYR A 80 20.77 7.72 13.26
N GLY A 81 21.81 8.44 12.84
CA GLY A 81 21.86 9.89 13.00
C GLY A 81 22.10 10.34 14.45
N THR A 82 22.55 11.57 14.60
CA THR A 82 22.74 12.23 15.90
C THR A 82 22.10 13.61 15.90
N ALA A 83 22.03 14.27 17.06
CA ALA A 83 21.53 15.64 17.15
C ALA A 83 22.26 16.62 16.20
N ALA A 84 23.58 16.46 16.05
CA ALA A 84 24.43 17.33 15.23
C ALA A 84 24.57 16.87 13.77
N GLN A 85 24.36 15.57 13.50
CA GLN A 85 24.41 14.97 12.18
C GLN A 85 23.18 14.06 11.98
N PRO A 86 21.99 14.65 11.82
CA PRO A 86 20.78 13.87 11.56
C PRO A 86 20.84 13.16 10.20
N LEU A 87 20.11 12.06 10.07
CA LEU A 87 19.91 11.37 8.79
C LEU A 87 18.67 11.96 8.09
N GLN A 88 18.86 12.65 6.98
CA GLN A 88 17.81 13.36 6.25
C GLN A 88 17.44 12.60 4.98
N MET A 89 16.45 11.73 5.03
CA MET A 89 16.09 10.84 3.92
C MET A 89 14.93 11.40 3.10
N LYS A 90 15.03 11.30 1.78
CA LYS A 90 13.89 11.53 0.87
C LYS A 90 13.49 10.20 0.21
N VAL A 91 12.19 9.99 0.01
CA VAL A 91 11.64 8.74 -0.51
C VAL A 91 10.96 8.97 -1.85
N GLY A 92 11.47 8.35 -2.90
CA GLY A 92 10.90 8.38 -4.26
C GLY A 92 9.94 7.23 -4.53
N TYR A 93 9.53 7.07 -5.79
CA TYR A 93 8.67 5.95 -6.21
C TYR A 93 9.29 4.58 -5.90
N TYR A 94 8.44 3.58 -5.74
CA TYR A 94 8.76 2.17 -5.49
C TYR A 94 9.86 1.92 -4.46
N THR A 95 9.82 2.67 -3.37
CA THR A 95 10.80 2.60 -2.29
C THR A 95 10.07 2.25 -1.00
N GLU A 96 10.44 1.12 -0.42
CA GLU A 96 10.09 0.75 0.95
C GLU A 96 11.20 1.20 1.89
N VAL A 97 10.84 1.84 2.99
CA VAL A 97 11.72 2.13 4.13
C VAL A 97 11.20 1.39 5.33
N ALA A 98 12.01 0.52 5.95
CA ALA A 98 11.56 -0.24 7.11
C ALA A 98 12.67 -0.51 8.13
N GLY A 99 12.29 -0.55 9.42
CA GLY A 99 13.14 -1.13 10.45
C GLY A 99 13.02 -2.65 10.51
N LEU A 100 14.12 -3.32 10.84
CA LEU A 100 14.23 -4.77 11.05
C LEU A 100 14.10 -5.15 12.54
N GLY A 101 13.50 -4.28 13.34
CA GLY A 101 13.16 -4.53 14.74
C GLY A 101 12.02 -5.53 14.92
N ALA A 102 11.95 -6.19 16.08
CA ALA A 102 10.73 -6.87 16.49
C ALA A 102 9.65 -5.84 16.90
N SER A 103 10.09 -4.68 17.39
CA SER A 103 9.31 -3.50 17.74
C SER A 103 9.81 -2.26 16.98
N PRO A 104 8.97 -1.23 16.72
CA PRO A 104 9.42 0.06 16.18
C PRO A 104 10.55 0.69 16.99
N SER A 105 10.51 0.53 18.32
CA SER A 105 11.51 1.08 19.25
C SER A 105 12.92 0.54 19.04
N ASP A 106 13.06 -0.62 18.39
CA ASP A 106 14.37 -1.24 18.16
C ASP A 106 15.19 -0.48 17.09
N VAL A 107 14.54 0.33 16.26
CA VAL A 107 15.18 1.09 15.18
C VAL A 107 14.82 2.57 15.33
N THR A 108 15.77 3.38 15.77
CA THR A 108 15.57 4.83 15.90
C THR A 108 16.31 5.59 14.81
N ILE A 109 15.59 6.41 14.04
CA ILE A 109 16.16 7.41 13.12
C ILE A 109 16.07 8.78 13.79
N ASN A 110 17.22 9.40 14.08
CA ASN A 110 17.30 10.82 14.43
C ASN A 110 17.48 11.64 13.15
N GLY A 111 16.42 12.28 12.68
CA GLY A 111 16.42 12.97 11.41
C GLY A 111 15.04 13.06 10.81
N LYS A 112 14.91 12.87 9.50
CA LYS A 112 13.63 12.98 8.78
C LYS A 112 13.54 11.96 7.66
N ILE A 113 12.32 11.57 7.32
CA ILE A 113 11.99 10.64 6.23
C ILE A 113 10.87 11.28 5.43
N GLU A 114 11.21 11.81 4.27
CA GLU A 114 10.39 12.84 3.65
C GLU A 114 9.95 12.51 2.23
N VAL A 115 8.74 12.98 1.93
CA VAL A 115 8.18 13.05 0.60
C VAL A 115 7.67 14.47 0.39
N TYR A 116 8.07 15.07 -0.73
CA TYR A 116 7.70 16.43 -1.13
C TYR A 116 6.86 16.41 -2.40
N ASN A 117 6.22 17.53 -2.71
CA ASN A 117 5.51 17.70 -3.97
C ASN A 117 6.43 17.46 -5.16
N ARG A 118 5.88 16.84 -6.20
CA ARG A 118 6.52 16.77 -7.52
C ARG A 118 6.20 18.06 -8.27
N CYS A 119 7.24 18.76 -8.70
CA CYS A 119 7.11 19.99 -9.47
C CYS A 119 7.27 19.69 -10.96
N LEU A 120 6.16 19.80 -11.69
CA LEU A 120 6.16 19.72 -13.15
C LEU A 120 6.31 21.15 -13.68
N GLU A 121 7.34 21.37 -14.50
CA GLU A 121 7.57 22.65 -15.16
C GLU A 121 6.71 22.74 -16.42
N ASP A 122 5.80 23.71 -16.49
CA ASP A 122 5.07 24.04 -17.72
C ASP A 122 5.29 25.52 -18.06
N ASN A 123 6.13 25.77 -19.09
CA ASN A 123 6.35 27.09 -19.67
C ASN A 123 6.64 28.23 -18.65
N GLY A 124 7.31 27.90 -17.54
CA GLY A 124 7.69 28.86 -16.49
C GLY A 124 6.69 28.98 -15.32
N THR A 125 5.60 28.21 -15.32
CA THR A 125 4.76 28.01 -14.12
C THR A 125 5.07 26.62 -13.55
N SER A 126 5.56 26.58 -12.32
CA SER A 126 5.82 25.32 -11.62
C SER A 126 4.50 24.82 -11.01
N TYR A 127 3.97 23.70 -11.51
CA TYR A 127 2.83 23.01 -10.92
C TYR A 127 3.35 21.95 -9.95
N CYS A 128 3.35 22.29 -8.67
CA CYS A 128 3.90 21.44 -7.63
C CYS A 128 2.79 20.83 -6.78
N VAL A 129 2.57 19.53 -6.96
CA VAL A 129 1.53 18.77 -6.24
C VAL A 129 2.05 17.39 -5.82
N ALA A 130 1.36 16.78 -4.87
CA ALA A 130 1.58 15.40 -4.45
C ALA A 130 0.55 14.43 -5.04
N LEU A 131 -0.33 14.88 -5.95
CA LEU A 131 -1.38 14.05 -6.57
C LEU A 131 -0.86 12.75 -7.18
N ASN A 132 0.38 12.74 -7.67
CA ASN A 132 1.01 11.55 -8.26
C ASN A 132 2.06 10.89 -7.35
N ASN A 133 2.17 11.26 -6.07
CA ASN A 133 3.18 10.68 -5.19
C ASN A 133 2.81 9.28 -4.69
N PHE A 134 2.80 8.31 -5.60
CA PHE A 134 2.39 6.93 -5.37
C PHE A 134 3.54 6.02 -4.90
N TRP A 135 3.18 4.76 -4.58
CA TRP A 135 4.05 3.60 -4.43
C TRP A 135 5.27 3.82 -3.54
N ARG A 136 5.05 4.17 -2.28
CA ARG A 136 6.13 4.28 -1.28
C ARG A 136 5.61 3.93 0.10
N THR A 137 6.44 3.29 0.91
CA THR A 137 6.02 2.81 2.23
C THR A 137 7.06 3.09 3.30
N LEU A 138 6.60 3.35 4.52
CA LEU A 138 7.41 3.55 5.71
C LEU A 138 6.89 2.63 6.82
N SER A 139 7.77 1.85 7.46
CA SER A 139 7.32 0.98 8.55
C SER A 139 8.32 0.59 9.62
N ASN A 140 7.78 0.14 10.77
CA ASN A 140 8.48 -0.58 11.83
C ASN A 140 9.73 0.12 12.37
N LEU A 141 9.63 1.43 12.64
CA LEU A 141 10.71 2.23 13.21
C LEU A 141 10.21 3.41 14.04
N THR A 142 11.07 3.93 14.91
CA THR A 142 10.91 5.20 15.59
C THR A 142 11.62 6.31 14.80
N LEU A 143 10.89 7.37 14.45
CA LEU A 143 11.43 8.59 13.87
C LEU A 143 11.43 9.71 14.92
N ASN A 144 12.61 10.08 15.38
CA ASN A 144 12.82 11.27 16.19
C ASN A 144 13.16 12.44 15.25
N ILE A 145 12.16 13.29 14.99
CA ILE A 145 12.26 14.39 14.03
C ILE A 145 13.36 15.35 14.46
N ASN A 146 14.35 15.51 13.59
CA ASN A 146 15.43 16.48 13.76
C ASN A 146 15.66 17.26 12.46
N GLY A 147 15.22 18.52 12.44
CA GLY A 147 15.38 19.43 11.31
C GLY A 147 16.74 20.13 11.21
N ALA A 148 17.73 19.78 12.05
CA ALA A 148 19.06 20.40 11.98
C ALA A 148 19.68 20.21 10.57
N GLY A 149 20.18 21.30 10.01
CA GLY A 149 20.70 21.35 8.64
C GLY A 149 19.64 21.54 7.54
N GLN A 150 18.35 21.68 7.90
CA GLN A 150 17.31 22.11 6.97
C GLN A 150 16.94 23.57 7.19
N ASP A 151 16.66 24.28 6.10
CA ASP A 151 16.36 25.71 6.12
C ASP A 151 14.86 26.01 6.07
N GLY A 152 14.47 27.12 6.71
CA GLY A 152 13.13 27.69 6.62
C GLY A 152 12.02 26.75 7.06
N CYS A 153 10.93 26.71 6.29
CA CYS A 153 9.77 25.91 6.62
C CYS A 153 10.05 24.39 6.62
N ARG A 154 11.10 23.92 5.92
CA ARG A 154 11.44 22.50 5.89
C ARG A 154 11.84 21.97 7.26
N ALA A 155 12.41 22.79 8.13
CA ALA A 155 12.76 22.38 9.49
C ALA A 155 11.54 22.16 10.43
N SER A 156 10.33 22.57 10.04
CA SER A 156 9.18 22.67 10.97
C SER A 156 8.40 21.36 11.22
N ALA A 157 8.50 20.40 10.31
CA ALA A 157 7.78 19.13 10.38
C ALA A 157 8.50 18.06 9.56
N ASN A 158 8.20 16.78 9.80
CA ASN A 158 8.46 15.73 8.81
C ASN A 158 7.38 15.76 7.73
N PHE A 159 7.75 15.86 6.46
CA PHE A 159 6.79 15.94 5.36
C PHE A 159 6.57 14.57 4.73
N TRP A 160 5.32 14.11 4.67
CA TRP A 160 4.91 12.88 3.99
C TRP A 160 3.79 13.22 3.01
N ALA A 161 4.12 14.05 2.01
CA ALA A 161 3.18 14.52 1.00
C ALA A 161 2.96 13.46 -0.08
N VAL A 162 1.97 12.58 0.14
CA VAL A 162 1.73 11.38 -0.68
C VAL A 162 0.31 11.31 -1.23
N SER A 163 0.11 10.38 -2.17
CA SER A 163 -1.19 9.96 -2.71
C SER A 163 -1.44 8.46 -2.48
N GLN A 164 -2.28 7.81 -3.29
CA GLN A 164 -2.66 6.40 -3.19
C GLN A 164 -1.47 5.41 -3.27
N ALA A 165 -1.72 4.17 -2.82
CA ALA A 165 -0.72 3.10 -2.66
C ALA A 165 0.54 3.51 -1.89
N THR A 166 0.32 4.32 -0.86
CA THR A 166 1.34 4.69 0.11
C THR A 166 0.86 4.36 1.51
N SER A 167 1.74 3.81 2.33
CA SER A 167 1.38 3.39 3.69
C SER A 167 2.45 3.77 4.69
N MET A 168 2.02 4.29 5.82
CA MET A 168 2.83 4.40 7.03
C MET A 168 2.28 3.41 8.06
N ARG A 169 3.08 2.42 8.46
CA ARG A 169 2.62 1.33 9.32
C ARG A 169 3.59 1.11 10.46
N ARG A 170 3.10 0.93 11.69
CA ARG A 170 3.96 0.47 12.78
C ARG A 170 5.11 1.44 13.06
N VAL A 171 4.82 2.73 13.11
CA VAL A 171 5.85 3.75 13.40
C VAL A 171 5.54 4.50 14.68
N GLN A 172 6.60 4.96 15.33
CA GLN A 172 6.52 5.95 16.39
C GLN A 172 7.17 7.23 15.89
N ILE A 173 6.44 8.34 15.83
CA ILE A 173 6.98 9.62 15.37
C ILE A 173 6.93 10.62 16.52
N GLY A 174 8.07 11.28 16.78
CA GLY A 174 8.20 12.28 17.83
C GLY A 174 9.19 13.38 17.47
N GLY A 175 9.44 14.31 18.39
CA GLY A 175 10.41 15.41 18.20
C GLY A 175 9.92 16.59 17.36
N GLY A 176 8.75 16.48 16.71
CA GLY A 176 8.14 17.54 15.90
C GLY A 176 6.78 17.13 15.34
N ASN A 177 6.25 17.90 14.39
CA ASN A 177 4.98 17.61 13.73
C ASN A 177 5.17 16.68 12.52
N LEU A 178 4.12 15.91 12.19
CA LEU A 178 4.01 15.21 10.91
C LEU A 178 3.11 16.01 9.98
N SER A 179 3.55 16.30 8.75
CA SER A 179 2.72 16.96 7.74
C SER A 179 2.42 16.01 6.59
N LEU A 180 1.14 15.87 6.27
CA LEU A 180 0.66 15.06 5.14
C LEU A 180 0.58 15.89 3.85
N MET A 181 0.84 17.20 3.91
CA MET A 181 1.04 18.06 2.74
C MET A 181 2.44 18.64 2.71
N ASP A 182 2.90 19.00 1.52
CA ASP A 182 4.09 19.82 1.35
C ASP A 182 3.72 21.30 1.19
N TYR A 183 3.56 21.97 2.33
CA TYR A 183 3.26 23.41 2.37
C TYR A 183 4.44 24.33 2.09
N CYS A 184 5.64 23.76 1.89
CA CYS A 184 6.86 24.51 1.65
C CYS A 184 7.12 24.78 0.18
N THR A 185 6.46 24.04 -0.71
CA THR A 185 6.54 24.23 -2.15
C THR A 185 5.45 25.18 -2.62
N ALA A 186 5.65 25.86 -3.76
CA ALA A 186 4.62 26.73 -4.33
C ALA A 186 3.29 25.99 -4.52
N GLY A 187 2.18 26.73 -4.40
CA GLY A 187 0.81 26.25 -4.61
C GLY A 187 0.59 25.59 -5.98
N PRO A 188 -0.45 24.75 -6.15
CA PRO A 188 -1.60 24.59 -5.24
C PRO A 188 -1.46 23.52 -4.15
N GLN A 189 -0.33 22.80 -4.07
CA GLN A 189 -0.03 21.82 -3.01
C GLN A 189 -1.06 20.68 -2.86
N PHE A 190 -1.86 20.37 -3.88
CA PHE A 190 -2.86 19.30 -3.82
C PHE A 190 -2.24 17.93 -3.50
N ALA A 191 -2.94 17.11 -2.71
CA ALA A 191 -2.53 15.76 -2.32
C ALA A 191 -3.77 14.86 -2.15
N SER A 192 -3.66 13.57 -2.50
CA SER A 192 -4.77 12.60 -2.52
C SER A 192 -4.39 11.28 -1.85
N GLY A 193 -3.82 11.39 -0.65
CA GLY A 193 -3.49 10.25 0.19
C GLY A 193 -4.74 9.63 0.81
N GLY A 194 -4.61 8.72 1.77
CA GLY A 194 -3.41 8.05 2.22
C GLY A 194 -3.78 7.15 3.39
N PHE A 195 -2.85 6.28 3.80
CA PHE A 195 -3.13 5.24 4.76
C PHE A 195 -2.10 5.22 5.89
N ILE A 196 -2.58 5.32 7.14
CA ILE A 196 -1.77 5.11 8.34
C ILE A 196 -2.40 4.00 9.19
N ALA A 197 -1.57 3.08 9.67
CA ALA A 197 -2.02 2.06 10.62
C ALA A 197 -0.99 1.75 11.71
N ASP A 198 -1.46 1.25 12.84
CA ASP A 198 -0.61 0.67 13.89
C ASP A 198 0.45 1.64 14.42
N SER A 199 0.17 2.95 14.50
CA SER A 199 1.22 3.96 14.69
C SER A 199 0.94 4.93 15.84
N GLU A 200 2.00 5.41 16.47
CA GLU A 200 1.95 6.52 17.45
C GLU A 200 2.46 7.78 16.74
N LEU A 201 1.57 8.76 16.55
CA LEU A 201 1.84 9.97 15.80
C LEU A 201 1.85 11.21 16.71
N PRO A 202 2.66 12.23 16.40
CA PRO A 202 2.59 13.52 17.07
C PRO A 202 1.35 14.29 16.56
N PHE A 203 1.36 15.61 16.69
CA PHE A 203 0.37 16.43 15.99
C PHE A 203 0.52 16.26 14.47
N VAL A 204 -0.58 15.91 13.80
CA VAL A 204 -0.64 15.68 12.35
C VAL A 204 -1.26 16.90 11.65
N ILE A 205 -0.52 17.45 10.70
CA ILE A 205 -0.98 18.49 9.78
C ILE A 205 -1.53 17.81 8.53
N ASN A 206 -2.85 17.69 8.43
CA ASN A 206 -3.52 17.18 7.23
C ASN A 206 -3.27 18.10 6.03
N GLY A 207 -3.48 19.40 6.25
CA GLY A 207 -3.29 20.41 5.22
C GLY A 207 -4.26 20.22 4.05
N SER A 208 -3.74 20.14 2.84
CA SER A 208 -4.48 20.02 1.58
C SER A 208 -4.86 18.59 1.20
N GLN A 209 -4.58 17.59 2.05
CA GLN A 209 -4.97 16.20 1.78
C GLN A 209 -6.47 16.05 1.64
N GLN A 210 -6.91 15.60 0.47
CA GLN A 210 -8.32 15.42 0.10
C GLN A 210 -9.03 14.47 1.07
N GLN A 211 -8.53 13.23 1.17
CA GLN A 211 -9.04 12.20 2.05
C GLN A 211 -7.90 11.52 2.81
N TRP A 212 -8.21 10.76 3.86
CA TRP A 212 -7.22 9.94 4.57
C TRP A 212 -7.88 8.87 5.44
N LEU A 213 -7.28 7.68 5.54
CA LEU A 213 -7.63 6.69 6.57
C LEU A 213 -6.48 6.54 7.57
N THR A 214 -6.79 6.72 8.86
CA THR A 214 -5.92 6.33 9.97
C THR A 214 -6.63 5.26 10.81
N ARG A 215 -5.98 4.13 11.08
CA ARG A 215 -6.55 3.09 11.94
C ARG A 215 -5.60 2.56 13.01
N ASN A 216 -6.15 2.04 14.11
CA ASN A 216 -5.38 1.39 15.19
C ASN A 216 -4.13 2.18 15.58
N SER A 217 -4.29 3.46 15.87
CA SER A 217 -3.18 4.40 16.06
C SER A 217 -3.49 5.32 17.22
N SER A 218 -2.52 6.12 17.64
CA SER A 218 -2.73 7.27 18.52
C SER A 218 -2.20 8.54 17.85
N VAL A 219 -2.85 9.67 18.11
CA VAL A 219 -2.47 10.96 17.54
C VAL A 219 -2.34 12.03 18.61
N GLY A 220 -1.29 12.86 18.54
CA GLY A 220 -1.17 14.05 19.38
C GLY A 220 -2.14 15.19 19.01
N GLY A 221 -2.95 15.00 17.97
CA GLY A 221 -3.94 15.93 17.44
C GLY A 221 -3.94 15.93 15.90
N TRP A 222 -5.00 16.50 15.31
CA TRP A 222 -5.19 16.56 13.86
C TRP A 222 -5.65 17.95 13.42
N SER A 223 -4.99 18.55 12.42
CA SER A 223 -5.16 19.98 12.13
C SER A 223 -6.50 20.36 11.50
N ASN A 224 -6.96 19.59 10.50
CA ASN A 224 -8.15 19.89 9.70
C ASN A 224 -8.58 18.68 8.87
N ALA A 225 -9.75 18.79 8.23
CA ALA A 225 -10.21 17.92 7.16
C ALA A 225 -10.48 18.73 5.90
N VAL A 226 -10.40 18.10 4.73
CA VAL A 226 -10.73 18.71 3.42
C VAL A 226 -12.02 18.11 2.91
N TRP A 227 -12.03 16.82 2.58
CA TRP A 227 -13.21 16.16 2.02
C TRP A 227 -13.67 14.93 2.81
N ASN A 228 -12.75 14.05 3.22
CA ASN A 228 -13.12 12.79 3.88
C ASN A 228 -11.97 12.23 4.73
N GLN A 229 -11.89 12.64 6.00
CA GLN A 229 -10.87 12.16 6.94
C GLN A 229 -11.49 11.12 7.88
N VAL A 230 -11.06 9.87 7.76
CA VAL A 230 -11.64 8.72 8.46
C VAL A 230 -10.67 8.17 9.49
N PHE A 231 -11.18 7.91 10.68
CA PHE A 231 -10.46 7.32 11.81
C PHE A 231 -11.17 6.07 12.30
N ALA A 232 -10.44 4.97 12.51
CA ALA A 232 -11.02 3.74 13.06
C ALA A 232 -10.11 3.13 14.14
N GLY A 233 -10.60 3.03 15.38
CA GLY A 233 -9.78 2.54 16.48
C GLY A 233 -8.59 3.46 16.77
N VAL A 234 -8.74 4.77 16.58
CA VAL A 234 -7.68 5.75 16.81
C VAL A 234 -7.90 6.42 18.17
N GLU A 235 -6.89 6.39 19.00
CA GLU A 235 -6.85 7.12 20.26
C GLU A 235 -6.67 8.61 19.99
N ASP A 236 -7.43 9.42 20.71
CA ASP A 236 -7.43 10.88 20.60
C ASP A 236 -7.76 11.43 19.19
N ALA A 237 -8.43 10.63 18.36
CA ALA A 237 -9.01 11.11 17.10
C ALA A 237 -10.09 12.19 17.34
N PRO A 238 -10.23 13.16 16.44
CA PRO A 238 -11.37 14.08 16.43
C PRO A 238 -12.70 13.31 16.38
N ASP A 239 -13.71 13.79 17.10
CA ASP A 239 -15.07 13.26 16.94
C ASP A 239 -15.71 13.75 15.64
N ASP A 240 -16.77 13.06 15.21
CA ASP A 240 -17.50 13.31 13.98
C ASP A 240 -18.89 13.93 14.20
N SER A 241 -19.19 14.43 15.41
CA SER A 241 -20.51 14.97 15.78
C SER A 241 -20.94 16.21 14.99
N THR A 242 -20.00 16.81 14.26
CA THR A 242 -20.20 18.05 13.48
C THR A 242 -20.08 17.81 11.97
N PHE A 243 -20.00 16.55 11.52
CA PHE A 243 -20.03 16.23 10.09
C PHE A 243 -21.24 16.91 9.41
N PRO A 244 -21.07 17.56 8.24
CA PRO A 244 -19.89 17.52 7.34
C PRO A 244 -18.85 18.62 7.57
N SER A 245 -18.92 19.42 8.63
CA SER A 245 -17.99 20.53 8.84
C SER A 245 -17.44 20.59 10.27
N PRO A 246 -16.21 20.06 10.48
CA PRO A 246 -15.33 19.37 9.53
C PRO A 246 -15.83 17.98 9.08
N PRO A 247 -15.42 17.48 7.89
CA PRO A 247 -15.85 16.16 7.39
C PRO A 247 -14.99 15.02 7.97
N TYR A 248 -15.10 14.80 9.28
CA TYR A 248 -14.53 13.65 9.97
C TYR A 248 -15.51 12.49 10.03
N THR A 249 -15.02 11.26 9.93
CA THR A 249 -15.77 10.04 10.26
C THR A 249 -14.95 9.25 11.28
N THR A 250 -15.50 8.97 12.46
CA THR A 250 -14.71 8.44 13.57
C THR A 250 -15.37 7.24 14.22
N LEU A 251 -14.75 6.07 14.02
CA LEU A 251 -15.15 4.83 14.65
C LEU A 251 -14.28 4.56 15.88
N GLN A 252 -14.92 4.23 17.01
CA GLN A 252 -14.22 3.96 18.27
C GLN A 252 -13.26 2.76 18.19
N THR A 253 -13.58 1.78 17.33
CA THR A 253 -12.78 0.57 17.11
C THR A 253 -12.67 0.30 15.61
N THR A 254 -11.64 -0.42 15.20
CA THR A 254 -11.62 -1.09 13.89
C THR A 254 -12.26 -2.47 14.08
N PRO A 255 -13.39 -2.78 13.40
CA PRO A 255 -14.17 -3.99 13.65
C PRO A 255 -13.40 -5.28 13.44
N VAL A 256 -12.61 -5.36 12.36
CA VAL A 256 -11.68 -6.45 12.07
C VAL A 256 -10.37 -5.86 11.58
N SER A 257 -9.25 -6.28 12.15
CA SER A 257 -7.93 -5.88 11.67
C SER A 257 -6.89 -6.98 11.84
N ARG A 258 -5.87 -6.94 11.00
CA ARG A 258 -4.64 -7.72 11.15
C ARG A 258 -3.50 -6.84 10.67
N GLU A 259 -2.51 -6.61 11.52
CA GLU A 259 -1.35 -5.82 11.11
C GLU A 259 -0.50 -6.57 10.08
N LYS A 260 0.08 -5.82 9.14
CA LYS A 260 0.82 -6.37 8.02
C LYS A 260 2.01 -7.22 8.51
N PRO A 261 2.26 -8.42 7.94
CA PRO A 261 3.48 -9.15 8.22
C PRO A 261 4.73 -8.32 7.91
N TYR A 262 5.76 -8.44 8.76
CA TYR A 262 6.99 -7.68 8.62
C TYR A 262 8.23 -8.57 8.82
N LEU A 263 9.26 -8.28 8.03
CA LEU A 263 10.57 -8.88 8.17
C LEU A 263 11.31 -8.22 9.34
N PHE A 264 11.92 -9.02 10.20
CA PHE A 264 12.78 -8.54 11.27
C PHE A 264 14.03 -9.41 11.42
N ASN A 265 15.04 -8.85 12.06
CA ASN A 265 16.31 -9.51 12.34
C ASN A 265 16.52 -9.62 13.85
N ASP A 266 16.63 -10.85 14.32
CA ASP A 266 16.90 -11.16 15.72
C ASP A 266 18.27 -11.84 15.81
N GLY A 267 19.28 -11.08 16.27
CA GLY A 267 20.64 -11.58 16.47
C GLY A 267 21.29 -12.17 15.22
N GLY A 268 21.03 -11.61 14.04
CA GLY A 268 21.52 -12.10 12.74
C GLY A 268 20.59 -13.11 12.06
N THR A 269 19.50 -13.53 12.71
CA THR A 269 18.53 -14.47 12.13
C THR A 269 17.30 -13.72 11.64
N TYR A 270 17.06 -13.76 10.34
CA TYR A 270 15.87 -13.15 9.74
C TYR A 270 14.62 -14.02 9.95
N LYS A 271 13.53 -13.36 10.31
CA LYS A 271 12.23 -13.95 10.60
C LYS A 271 11.14 -13.03 10.07
N VAL A 272 9.95 -13.57 9.84
CA VAL A 272 8.75 -12.79 9.52
C VAL A 272 7.78 -12.90 10.68
N ARG A 273 7.37 -11.76 11.25
CA ARG A 273 6.25 -11.71 12.18
C ARG A 273 4.97 -11.68 11.36
N VAL A 274 4.03 -12.55 11.68
CA VAL A 274 2.67 -12.54 11.12
C VAL A 274 1.72 -12.23 12.27
N PRO A 275 1.30 -10.96 12.42
CA PRO A 275 0.36 -10.56 13.45
C PRO A 275 -0.94 -11.37 13.41
N ALA A 276 -1.55 -11.59 14.57
CA ALA A 276 -2.88 -12.22 14.67
C ALA A 276 -3.95 -11.28 14.10
N ALA A 277 -5.03 -11.87 13.57
CA ALA A 277 -6.25 -11.08 13.34
C ALA A 277 -6.92 -10.82 14.68
N ARG A 278 -7.53 -9.64 14.82
CA ARG A 278 -8.20 -9.18 16.02
C ARG A 278 -9.49 -8.47 15.61
N THR A 279 -10.43 -8.42 16.53
CA THR A 279 -11.67 -7.65 16.38
C THR A 279 -11.68 -6.48 17.35
N ASP A 280 -12.48 -5.47 17.02
CA ASP A 280 -12.71 -4.30 17.87
C ASP A 280 -11.43 -3.64 18.40
N THR A 281 -10.43 -3.52 17.51
CA THR A 281 -9.11 -3.02 17.91
C THR A 281 -9.08 -1.50 18.04
N ARG A 282 -8.25 -1.02 18.95
CA ARG A 282 -7.98 0.40 19.16
C ARG A 282 -6.52 0.57 19.61
N GLY A 283 -5.89 1.65 19.15
CA GLY A 283 -4.51 1.98 19.48
C GLY A 283 -3.47 1.06 18.80
N PRO A 284 -2.17 1.38 18.93
CA PRO A 284 -1.09 0.59 18.37
C PRO A 284 -0.99 -0.82 19.00
N SER A 285 -0.63 -1.81 18.19
CA SER A 285 -0.49 -3.22 18.60
C SER A 285 0.80 -3.56 19.35
N TRP A 286 1.68 -2.58 19.58
CA TRP A 286 3.04 -2.74 20.09
C TRP A 286 3.36 -1.85 21.31
N ASP A 287 2.36 -1.16 21.84
CA ASP A 287 2.43 -0.31 23.05
C ASP A 287 2.94 -1.11 24.27
N GLU A 288 2.18 -2.13 24.69
CA GLU A 288 2.40 -2.76 26.01
C GLU A 288 3.21 -4.06 25.92
N ASP A 289 3.16 -4.76 24.78
CA ASP A 289 3.70 -6.12 24.61
C ASP A 289 4.17 -6.39 23.17
N ALA A 290 4.88 -7.51 23.00
CA ALA A 290 5.16 -8.03 21.67
C ALA A 290 3.85 -8.32 20.91
N THR A 291 3.64 -7.64 19.78
CA THR A 291 2.44 -7.79 18.94
C THR A 291 2.09 -9.25 18.72
N GLU A 292 0.91 -9.69 19.15
CA GLU A 292 0.42 -11.06 19.07
C GLU A 292 0.42 -11.63 17.64
N GLY A 293 0.57 -12.95 17.51
CA GLY A 293 0.72 -13.63 16.22
C GLY A 293 1.76 -14.75 16.25
N ARG A 294 2.18 -15.18 15.06
CA ARG A 294 3.21 -16.21 14.88
C ARG A 294 4.47 -15.67 14.23
N THR A 295 5.58 -16.33 14.46
CA THR A 295 6.88 -15.97 13.89
C THR A 295 7.39 -17.12 13.05
N ILE A 296 7.73 -16.82 11.80
CA ILE A 296 8.19 -17.82 10.82
C ILE A 296 9.67 -17.51 10.52
N PRO A 297 10.58 -18.47 10.65
CA PRO A 297 11.97 -18.23 10.26
C PRO A 297 12.07 -18.07 8.73
N LEU A 298 12.94 -17.18 8.26
CA LEU A 298 13.07 -16.90 6.82
C LEU A 298 13.42 -18.15 5.99
N ARG A 299 14.05 -19.17 6.59
CA ARG A 299 14.36 -20.46 5.94
C ARG A 299 13.12 -21.27 5.50
N ASP A 300 11.94 -20.94 6.04
CA ASP A 300 10.67 -21.59 5.67
C ASP A 300 9.96 -20.81 4.53
N PHE A 301 10.62 -19.81 3.94
CA PHE A 301 10.18 -19.09 2.74
C PHE A 301 11.04 -19.46 1.53
N LEU A 302 10.39 -19.62 0.39
CA LEU A 302 11.05 -19.42 -0.89
C LEU A 302 11.31 -17.92 -1.08
N ILE A 303 12.59 -17.53 -1.10
CA ILE A 303 13.00 -16.19 -1.53
C ILE A 303 13.06 -16.19 -3.06
N ALA A 304 12.08 -15.54 -3.68
CA ALA A 304 11.96 -15.41 -5.13
C ALA A 304 12.54 -14.08 -5.62
N THR A 305 13.12 -14.14 -6.82
CA THR A 305 13.61 -13.01 -7.62
C THR A 305 12.81 -12.97 -8.94
N PRO A 306 12.85 -11.86 -9.71
CA PRO A 306 12.23 -11.80 -11.04
C PRO A 306 12.55 -12.96 -11.98
N SER A 307 13.73 -13.58 -11.83
CA SER A 307 14.16 -14.73 -12.63
C SER A 307 13.69 -16.09 -12.09
N THR A 308 12.99 -16.13 -10.96
CA THR A 308 12.49 -17.36 -10.35
C THR A 308 11.29 -17.88 -11.14
N PRO A 309 11.35 -19.09 -11.72
CA PRO A 309 10.23 -19.61 -12.50
C PRO A 309 8.99 -19.84 -11.63
N VAL A 310 7.80 -19.50 -12.13
CA VAL A 310 6.54 -19.71 -11.41
C VAL A 310 6.35 -21.18 -10.99
N GLN A 311 6.79 -22.14 -11.82
CA GLN A 311 6.73 -23.56 -11.44
C GLN A 311 7.50 -23.87 -10.14
N LYS A 312 8.62 -23.19 -9.90
CA LYS A 312 9.40 -23.32 -8.66
C LYS A 312 8.64 -22.70 -7.48
N ILE A 313 7.98 -21.56 -7.69
CA ILE A 313 7.10 -20.92 -6.71
C ILE A 313 5.97 -21.88 -6.31
N ASP A 314 5.21 -22.38 -7.27
CA ASP A 314 4.10 -23.32 -7.00
C ASP A 314 4.58 -24.60 -6.30
N THR A 315 5.76 -25.11 -6.66
CA THR A 315 6.35 -26.31 -6.03
C THR A 315 6.69 -26.05 -4.55
N ALA A 316 7.25 -24.89 -4.23
CA ALA A 316 7.57 -24.51 -2.86
C ALA A 316 6.29 -24.33 -2.02
N LEU A 317 5.32 -23.59 -2.55
CA LEU A 317 4.00 -23.42 -1.91
C LEU A 317 3.30 -24.76 -1.66
N ALA A 318 3.36 -25.70 -2.62
CA ALA A 318 2.79 -27.03 -2.45
C ALA A 318 3.46 -27.84 -1.34
N ARG A 319 4.78 -27.65 -1.14
CA ARG A 319 5.58 -28.29 -0.07
C ARG A 319 5.38 -27.64 1.30
N GLY A 320 4.69 -26.51 1.38
CA GLY A 320 4.40 -25.81 2.63
C GLY A 320 5.36 -24.68 2.94
N GLU A 321 6.22 -24.28 2.01
CA GLU A 321 6.99 -23.03 2.14
C GLU A 321 6.06 -21.82 1.94
N HIS A 322 6.43 -20.72 2.58
CA HIS A 322 5.87 -19.40 2.30
C HIS A 322 6.61 -18.75 1.12
N LEU A 323 6.20 -17.56 0.67
CA LEU A 323 6.82 -16.85 -0.45
C LEU A 323 7.25 -15.45 -0.03
N LEU A 324 8.52 -15.12 -0.28
CA LEU A 324 9.02 -13.76 -0.20
C LEU A 324 9.44 -13.30 -1.59
N LEU A 325 8.81 -12.24 -2.10
CA LEU A 325 9.15 -11.61 -3.38
C LEU A 325 10.14 -10.47 -3.11
N THR A 326 11.38 -10.62 -3.58
CA THR A 326 12.38 -9.55 -3.51
C THR A 326 12.02 -8.41 -4.48
N PRO A 327 12.55 -7.18 -4.27
CA PRO A 327 12.15 -6.02 -5.08
C PRO A 327 12.47 -6.20 -6.57
N GLY A 328 11.42 -6.19 -7.39
CA GLY A 328 11.50 -6.31 -8.85
C GLY A 328 10.14 -6.52 -9.51
N VAL A 329 10.15 -6.63 -10.84
CA VAL A 329 8.97 -6.92 -11.68
C VAL A 329 9.07 -8.36 -12.19
N TYR A 330 8.02 -9.15 -12.00
CA TYR A 330 7.97 -10.58 -12.27
C TYR A 330 6.96 -10.84 -13.38
N ASP A 331 7.39 -11.41 -14.51
CA ASP A 331 6.46 -11.83 -15.56
C ASP A 331 5.82 -13.17 -15.20
N VAL A 332 4.49 -13.17 -15.05
CA VAL A 332 3.71 -14.32 -14.59
C VAL A 332 2.83 -14.82 -15.73
N GLY A 333 3.38 -15.69 -16.58
CA GLY A 333 2.66 -16.33 -17.70
C GLY A 333 1.82 -17.56 -17.29
N ARG A 334 1.85 -17.92 -16.00
CA ARG A 334 1.02 -18.98 -15.42
C ARG A 334 0.68 -18.59 -13.98
N THR A 335 -0.51 -18.92 -13.54
CA THR A 335 -0.99 -18.59 -12.19
C THR A 335 -0.12 -19.15 -11.08
N ILE A 336 0.27 -18.30 -10.12
CA ILE A 336 0.76 -18.70 -8.80
C ILE A 336 -0.44 -19.12 -7.96
N ALA A 337 -0.50 -20.39 -7.55
CA ALA A 337 -1.68 -20.96 -6.89
C ALA A 337 -1.43 -21.25 -5.40
N ILE A 338 -2.03 -20.44 -4.52
CA ILE A 338 -1.95 -20.59 -3.07
C ILE A 338 -3.07 -21.52 -2.61
N LYS A 339 -2.70 -22.74 -2.17
CA LYS A 339 -3.67 -23.80 -1.85
C LYS A 339 -3.67 -24.24 -0.38
N ARG A 340 -2.72 -23.75 0.42
CA ARG A 340 -2.54 -24.17 1.81
C ARG A 340 -3.01 -23.06 2.76
N PRO A 341 -3.70 -23.41 3.85
CA PRO A 341 -4.05 -22.43 4.87
C PRO A 341 -2.79 -21.82 5.49
N ASN A 342 -2.90 -20.60 6.00
CA ASN A 342 -1.81 -19.88 6.66
C ASN A 342 -0.58 -19.60 5.78
N THR A 343 -0.67 -19.72 4.46
CA THR A 343 0.42 -19.30 3.56
C THR A 343 0.62 -17.79 3.65
N VAL A 344 1.87 -17.35 3.56
CA VAL A 344 2.24 -15.92 3.56
C VAL A 344 2.94 -15.65 2.25
N VAL A 345 2.49 -14.63 1.54
CA VAL A 345 3.19 -14.02 0.43
C VAL A 345 3.55 -12.60 0.84
N LEU A 346 4.84 -12.32 1.00
CA LEU A 346 5.36 -11.02 1.40
C LEU A 346 6.21 -10.44 0.27
N GLY A 347 5.81 -9.30 -0.28
CA GLY A 347 6.62 -8.51 -1.20
C GLY A 347 7.43 -7.45 -0.47
N LEU A 348 8.67 -7.26 -0.91
CA LEU A 348 9.55 -6.17 -0.48
C LEU A 348 9.69 -5.15 -1.61
N GLY A 349 9.79 -3.86 -1.25
CA GLY A 349 10.10 -2.77 -2.17
C GLY A 349 9.12 -2.65 -3.34
N HIS A 350 7.82 -2.86 -3.11
CA HIS A 350 6.79 -2.87 -4.15
C HIS A 350 7.03 -3.92 -5.25
N ALA A 351 7.39 -5.15 -4.85
CA ALA A 351 7.47 -6.29 -5.77
C ALA A 351 6.18 -6.40 -6.61
N THR A 352 6.35 -6.48 -7.93
CA THR A 352 5.26 -6.36 -8.90
C THR A 352 5.11 -7.65 -9.71
N LEU A 353 3.92 -8.21 -9.79
CA LEU A 353 3.59 -9.34 -10.67
C LEU A 353 2.90 -8.81 -11.93
N THR A 354 3.47 -9.02 -13.11
CA THR A 354 2.85 -8.63 -14.38
C THR A 354 2.17 -9.83 -15.02
N ALA A 355 0.89 -9.70 -15.36
CA ALA A 355 0.13 -10.75 -16.03
C ALA A 355 0.61 -10.97 -17.47
N ALA A 356 1.42 -12.00 -17.71
CA ALA A 356 1.82 -12.39 -19.06
C ALA A 356 0.82 -13.40 -19.64
N ASP A 357 0.68 -13.40 -20.97
CA ASP A 357 -0.14 -14.36 -21.72
C ASP A 357 -1.61 -14.48 -21.26
N GLY A 358 -2.17 -13.43 -20.67
CA GLY A 358 -3.55 -13.40 -20.16
C GLY A 358 -3.79 -14.25 -18.91
N ALA A 359 -2.72 -14.63 -18.21
CA ALA A 359 -2.83 -15.39 -16.97
C ALA A 359 -3.48 -14.54 -15.87
N VAL A 360 -4.16 -15.20 -14.91
CA VAL A 360 -4.43 -14.60 -13.60
C VAL A 360 -3.16 -14.75 -12.77
N PRO A 361 -2.39 -13.67 -12.46
CA PRO A 361 -1.10 -13.79 -11.79
C PRO A 361 -1.13 -14.59 -10.50
N MET A 362 -2.15 -14.39 -9.67
CA MET A 362 -2.26 -15.08 -8.38
C MET A 362 -3.70 -15.50 -8.08
N THR A 363 -3.83 -16.71 -7.54
CA THR A 363 -5.10 -17.22 -7.00
C THR A 363 -4.90 -17.77 -5.58
N VAL A 364 -5.89 -17.56 -4.74
CA VAL A 364 -5.99 -18.17 -3.40
C VAL A 364 -7.16 -19.14 -3.41
N ALA A 365 -6.94 -20.38 -2.99
CA ALA A 365 -8.03 -21.34 -2.80
C ALA A 365 -8.90 -20.96 -1.60
N ASP A 366 -10.07 -21.60 -1.45
CA ASP A 366 -10.89 -21.47 -0.23
C ASP A 366 -10.15 -22.14 0.96
N VAL A 367 -9.26 -21.39 1.60
CA VAL A 367 -8.49 -21.78 2.79
C VAL A 367 -8.31 -20.58 3.73
N PRO A 368 -8.39 -20.78 5.05
CA PRO A 368 -8.25 -19.69 6.01
C PRO A 368 -6.79 -19.23 6.18
N GLY A 369 -6.63 -18.00 6.66
CA GLY A 369 -5.38 -17.46 7.19
C GLY A 369 -4.30 -17.14 6.16
N THR A 370 -4.61 -17.19 4.86
CA THR A 370 -3.65 -16.75 3.84
C THR A 370 -3.40 -15.25 4.01
N VAL A 371 -2.15 -14.81 3.93
CA VAL A 371 -1.82 -13.38 3.97
C VAL A 371 -1.00 -13.02 2.73
N ILE A 372 -1.48 -12.05 1.95
CA ILE A 372 -0.74 -11.43 0.84
C ILE A 372 -0.45 -9.99 1.26
N ALA A 373 0.83 -9.63 1.28
CA ALA A 373 1.27 -8.34 1.80
C ALA A 373 2.34 -7.68 0.92
N GLY A 374 2.17 -6.40 0.59
CA GLY A 374 3.18 -5.59 -0.12
C GLY A 374 3.41 -6.03 -1.57
N VAL A 375 2.35 -6.42 -2.28
CA VAL A 375 2.42 -6.94 -3.66
C VAL A 375 1.63 -6.03 -4.59
N THR A 376 2.27 -5.57 -5.66
CA THR A 376 1.58 -4.92 -6.78
C THR A 376 1.31 -5.94 -7.88
N ILE A 377 0.18 -5.84 -8.56
CA ILE A 377 -0.19 -6.70 -9.69
C ILE A 377 -0.53 -5.82 -10.90
N ASP A 378 0.30 -5.90 -11.93
CA ASP A 378 0.12 -5.20 -13.19
C ASP A 378 -0.62 -6.10 -14.18
N ALA A 379 -1.61 -5.55 -14.87
CA ALA A 379 -2.15 -6.18 -16.08
C ALA A 379 -1.10 -6.19 -17.19
N GLY A 380 -1.12 -7.20 -18.04
CA GLY A 380 -0.33 -7.23 -19.26
C GLY A 380 -1.15 -6.98 -20.52
N THR A 381 -0.49 -7.11 -21.66
CA THR A 381 -1.06 -6.75 -22.96
C THR A 381 -2.20 -7.67 -23.40
N THR A 382 -2.21 -8.92 -22.96
CA THR A 382 -3.31 -9.86 -23.21
C THR A 382 -4.29 -9.79 -22.05
N THR A 383 -5.59 -9.62 -22.37
CA THR A 383 -6.64 -9.50 -21.36
C THR A 383 -6.64 -10.69 -20.43
N SER A 384 -6.52 -10.39 -19.13
CA SER A 384 -6.67 -11.38 -18.06
C SER A 384 -8.11 -11.37 -17.55
N PRO A 385 -8.71 -12.51 -17.17
CA PRO A 385 -10.06 -12.50 -16.62
C PRO A 385 -10.10 -11.88 -15.21
N ALA A 386 -9.01 -12.03 -14.45
CA ALA A 386 -8.78 -11.41 -13.15
C ALA A 386 -7.28 -11.13 -12.97
N LEU A 387 -6.88 -10.19 -12.09
CA LEU A 387 -5.47 -10.03 -11.69
C LEU A 387 -5.16 -10.70 -10.34
N LEU A 388 -6.11 -10.65 -9.40
CA LEU A 388 -6.11 -11.49 -8.20
C LEU A 388 -7.48 -12.08 -8.01
N ARG A 389 -7.53 -13.39 -7.74
CA ARG A 389 -8.76 -14.08 -7.33
C ARG A 389 -8.57 -14.74 -5.96
N VAL A 390 -9.42 -14.38 -5.00
CA VAL A 390 -9.42 -14.94 -3.65
C VAL A 390 -10.64 -15.83 -3.47
N GLY A 391 -10.44 -17.14 -3.35
CA GLY A 391 -11.52 -18.13 -3.39
C GLY A 391 -11.86 -18.57 -4.81
N LYS A 392 -12.61 -19.67 -4.92
CA LYS A 392 -13.06 -20.17 -6.24
C LYS A 392 -14.20 -19.33 -6.78
N ASP A 393 -14.36 -19.35 -8.10
CA ASP A 393 -15.44 -18.68 -8.82
C ASP A 393 -16.81 -18.95 -8.16
N HIS A 394 -17.60 -17.88 -8.03
CA HIS A 394 -18.94 -17.93 -7.45
C HIS A 394 -19.83 -18.95 -8.21
N GLY A 395 -20.51 -19.85 -7.48
CA GLY A 395 -21.32 -20.94 -8.07
C GLY A 395 -20.64 -22.32 -8.13
N ALA A 396 -19.39 -22.45 -7.69
CA ALA A 396 -18.77 -23.77 -7.49
C ALA A 396 -19.42 -24.51 -6.29
N THR A 397 -19.77 -25.79 -6.47
CA THR A 397 -20.53 -26.61 -5.49
C THR A 397 -19.77 -27.05 -4.24
N ASN A 398 -18.57 -26.52 -3.98
CA ASN A 398 -17.78 -26.90 -2.81
C ASN A 398 -18.03 -25.89 -1.67
N PRO A 399 -18.06 -26.34 -0.41
CA PRO A 399 -18.21 -25.41 0.71
C PRO A 399 -17.03 -24.43 0.73
N LYS A 400 -17.34 -23.12 0.80
CA LYS A 400 -16.37 -22.08 1.13
C LYS A 400 -15.73 -22.44 2.48
N LYS A 401 -14.40 -22.35 2.58
CA LYS A 401 -13.66 -22.60 3.82
C LYS A 401 -12.94 -21.32 4.22
N SER A 402 -13.65 -20.45 4.89
CA SER A 402 -13.13 -19.28 5.59
C SER A 402 -13.11 -19.54 7.11
N ASP A 403 -12.50 -18.61 7.85
CA ASP A 403 -12.49 -18.60 9.31
C ASP A 403 -12.45 -17.13 9.75
N PRO A 404 -13.51 -16.56 10.35
CA PRO A 404 -13.54 -15.17 10.77
C PRO A 404 -12.49 -14.82 11.85
N ALA A 405 -12.02 -15.81 12.63
CA ALA A 405 -10.92 -15.61 13.59
C ALA A 405 -9.54 -15.66 12.91
N ASN A 406 -9.47 -16.16 11.68
CA ASN A 406 -8.25 -16.27 10.90
C ASN A 406 -8.54 -15.98 9.41
N PRO A 407 -8.97 -14.74 9.09
CA PRO A 407 -9.39 -14.39 7.75
C PRO A 407 -8.21 -14.48 6.77
N THR A 408 -8.53 -14.68 5.50
CA THR A 408 -7.56 -14.36 4.44
C THR A 408 -7.39 -12.84 4.40
N THR A 409 -6.15 -12.35 4.36
CA THR A 409 -5.84 -10.92 4.48
C THR A 409 -5.05 -10.43 3.28
N LEU A 410 -5.46 -9.32 2.70
CA LEU A 410 -4.72 -8.54 1.72
C LEU A 410 -4.23 -7.26 2.41
N SER A 411 -2.92 -7.02 2.47
CA SER A 411 -2.37 -5.80 3.08
C SER A 411 -1.40 -5.09 2.15
N ASP A 412 -1.64 -3.82 1.80
CA ASP A 412 -0.83 -3.12 0.79
C ASP A 412 -0.76 -3.91 -0.53
N VAL A 413 -1.91 -4.39 -1.01
CA VAL A 413 -2.04 -5.10 -2.29
C VAL A 413 -2.61 -4.13 -3.32
N TYR A 414 -1.85 -3.87 -4.38
CA TYR A 414 -2.16 -2.82 -5.34
C TYR A 414 -2.33 -3.39 -6.76
N PHE A 415 -3.13 -2.75 -7.58
CA PHE A 415 -3.40 -3.17 -8.96
C PHE A 415 -3.23 -2.01 -9.92
N ARG A 416 -2.71 -2.32 -11.10
CA ARG A 416 -2.53 -1.34 -12.16
C ARG A 416 -2.88 -1.91 -13.53
N VAL A 417 -3.75 -1.23 -14.25
CA VAL A 417 -4.19 -1.57 -15.61
C VAL A 417 -3.79 -0.45 -16.57
N GLY A 418 -2.65 -0.59 -17.24
CA GLY A 418 -2.05 0.49 -18.03
C GLY A 418 -1.00 1.29 -17.26
N GLY A 419 -0.46 2.36 -17.85
CA GLY A 419 0.48 3.29 -17.21
C GLY A 419 1.92 3.06 -17.69
N PRO A 420 2.67 2.09 -17.12
CA PRO A 420 4.01 1.74 -17.60
C PRO A 420 4.03 1.06 -18.97
N HIS A 421 2.94 0.35 -19.30
CA HIS A 421 2.75 -0.44 -20.52
C HIS A 421 1.26 -0.73 -20.70
N VAL A 422 0.87 -1.18 -21.90
CA VAL A 422 -0.51 -1.57 -22.21
C VAL A 422 -0.96 -2.72 -21.32
N GLY A 423 -2.01 -2.47 -20.53
CA GLY A 423 -2.55 -3.42 -19.57
C GLY A 423 -4.05 -3.64 -19.78
N ARG A 424 -4.50 -4.90 -19.76
CA ARG A 424 -5.91 -5.26 -19.96
C ARG A 424 -6.40 -6.29 -18.95
N THR A 425 -7.57 -6.07 -18.38
CA THR A 425 -8.24 -7.06 -17.52
C THR A 425 -9.76 -6.93 -17.59
N ASP A 426 -10.49 -8.02 -17.35
CA ASP A 426 -11.94 -7.95 -17.13
C ASP A 426 -12.22 -7.49 -15.68
N VAL A 427 -11.62 -8.14 -14.68
CA VAL A 427 -11.69 -7.73 -13.27
C VAL A 427 -10.28 -7.52 -12.74
N ALA A 428 -10.01 -6.50 -11.93
CA ALA A 428 -8.69 -6.39 -11.30
C ALA A 428 -8.64 -7.26 -10.02
N LEU A 429 -9.53 -7.01 -9.06
CA LEU A 429 -9.65 -7.75 -7.82
C LEU A 429 -10.98 -8.52 -7.75
N GLU A 430 -10.92 -9.84 -7.63
CA GLU A 430 -12.09 -10.70 -7.44
C GLU A 430 -12.00 -11.43 -6.09
N VAL A 431 -12.95 -11.16 -5.19
CA VAL A 431 -12.99 -11.76 -3.84
C VAL A 431 -14.24 -12.61 -3.69
N ASN A 432 -14.07 -13.92 -3.71
CA ASN A 432 -15.13 -14.93 -3.63
C ASN A 432 -15.26 -15.58 -2.24
N SER A 433 -14.15 -15.71 -1.53
CA SER A 433 -14.12 -16.23 -0.16
C SER A 433 -14.81 -15.27 0.81
N ASP A 434 -15.53 -15.85 1.78
CA ASP A 434 -16.10 -15.09 2.89
C ASP A 434 -15.01 -14.64 3.88
N ASP A 435 -15.33 -13.70 4.75
CA ASP A 435 -14.50 -13.18 5.83
C ASP A 435 -13.17 -12.53 5.38
N VAL A 436 -12.98 -12.26 4.09
CA VAL A 436 -11.71 -11.68 3.60
C VAL A 436 -11.53 -10.29 4.20
N LEU A 437 -10.34 -10.02 4.73
CA LEU A 437 -9.92 -8.70 5.18
C LEU A 437 -9.07 -8.03 4.10
N ILE A 438 -9.58 -6.95 3.51
CA ILE A 438 -8.86 -6.09 2.58
C ILE A 438 -8.37 -4.87 3.37
N ASP A 439 -7.08 -4.78 3.63
CA ASP A 439 -6.48 -3.73 4.46
C ASP A 439 -5.49 -2.89 3.65
N HIS A 440 -5.96 -1.76 3.13
CA HIS A 440 -5.24 -0.89 2.19
C HIS A 440 -4.99 -1.54 0.82
N THR A 441 -5.89 -1.25 -0.11
CA THR A 441 -5.77 -1.65 -1.50
C THR A 441 -6.08 -0.47 -2.41
N TRP A 442 -5.26 -0.32 -3.46
CA TRP A 442 -5.53 0.60 -4.56
C TRP A 442 -5.69 -0.20 -5.84
N VAL A 443 -6.85 -0.09 -6.47
CA VAL A 443 -7.20 -0.75 -7.71
C VAL A 443 -7.32 0.31 -8.79
N TRP A 444 -6.31 0.46 -9.64
CA TRP A 444 -6.22 1.62 -10.54
C TRP A 444 -6.18 1.18 -12.01
N ARG A 445 -7.18 1.62 -12.78
CA ARG A 445 -7.06 1.67 -14.23
C ARG A 445 -6.39 2.99 -14.59
N ALA A 446 -5.31 2.93 -15.35
CA ALA A 446 -4.46 4.08 -15.54
C ALA A 446 -5.17 5.23 -16.27
N ASP A 447 -5.23 6.41 -15.65
CA ASP A 447 -5.70 7.65 -16.29
C ASP A 447 -4.56 8.40 -17.03
N HIS A 448 -3.32 8.05 -16.73
CA HIS A 448 -2.11 8.57 -17.38
C HIS A 448 -0.99 7.52 -17.42
N GLY A 449 0.03 7.75 -18.25
CA GLY A 449 1.12 6.78 -18.43
C GLY A 449 2.18 7.22 -19.43
N VAL A 450 3.21 6.40 -19.59
CA VAL A 450 4.31 6.60 -20.56
C VAL A 450 4.01 5.99 -21.93
N GLU A 451 2.83 5.40 -22.09
CA GLU A 451 2.39 4.72 -23.31
C GLU A 451 2.12 5.68 -24.48
N GLY A 452 1.97 6.99 -24.20
CA GLY A 452 1.73 8.00 -25.23
C GLY A 452 0.31 7.99 -25.80
N LEU A 453 -0.66 7.44 -25.08
CA LEU A 453 -2.07 7.35 -25.49
C LEU A 453 -2.82 8.65 -25.16
N THR A 454 -3.60 9.15 -26.11
CA THR A 454 -4.69 10.10 -25.84
C THR A 454 -5.80 9.46 -25.02
N ASP A 455 -6.73 10.25 -24.47
CA ASP A 455 -7.85 9.71 -23.68
C ASP A 455 -8.72 8.73 -24.49
N THR A 456 -9.14 9.11 -25.70
CA THR A 456 -9.90 8.23 -26.60
C THR A 456 -9.15 6.94 -26.96
N GLU A 457 -7.83 7.00 -27.18
CA GLU A 457 -7.03 5.80 -27.43
C GLU A 457 -6.94 4.92 -26.17
N ARG A 458 -6.81 5.52 -24.99
CA ARG A 458 -6.72 4.81 -23.71
C ARG A 458 -7.98 4.04 -23.38
N TRP A 459 -9.15 4.60 -23.66
CA TRP A 459 -10.45 3.93 -23.51
C TRP A 459 -10.50 2.58 -24.24
N THR A 460 -9.95 2.50 -25.45
CA THR A 460 -9.97 1.28 -26.27
C THR A 460 -8.74 0.39 -26.10
N THR A 461 -7.66 0.93 -25.48
CA THR A 461 -6.38 0.24 -25.36
C THR A 461 -6.19 -0.41 -24.00
N ASN A 462 -6.33 0.36 -22.91
CA ASN A 462 -6.14 -0.10 -21.54
C ASN A 462 -7.48 -0.51 -20.95
N THR A 463 -8.07 -1.58 -21.47
CA THR A 463 -9.42 -1.97 -21.08
C THR A 463 -9.44 -2.60 -19.68
N GLY A 464 -10.33 -2.11 -18.84
CA GLY A 464 -10.53 -2.57 -17.47
C GLY A 464 -12.02 -2.51 -17.18
N ARG A 465 -12.72 -3.64 -17.24
CA ARG A 465 -14.19 -3.64 -17.17
C ARG A 465 -14.67 -3.27 -15.77
N ASN A 466 -14.31 -4.03 -14.74
CA ASN A 466 -14.62 -3.73 -13.34
C ASN A 466 -13.35 -3.72 -12.49
N GLY A 467 -13.33 -2.88 -11.46
CA GLY A 467 -12.19 -2.77 -10.55
C GLY A 467 -12.17 -3.89 -9.53
N ALA A 468 -13.00 -3.77 -8.51
CA ALA A 468 -13.18 -4.74 -7.45
C ALA A 468 -14.57 -5.39 -7.53
N VAL A 469 -14.61 -6.73 -7.51
CA VAL A 469 -15.84 -7.51 -7.44
C VAL A 469 -15.79 -8.37 -6.18
N ILE A 470 -16.66 -8.08 -5.22
CA ILE A 470 -16.69 -8.68 -3.89
C ILE A 470 -17.93 -9.58 -3.77
N ASN A 471 -17.74 -10.88 -3.92
CA ASN A 471 -18.78 -11.92 -3.87
C ASN A 471 -18.82 -12.68 -2.52
N GLY A 472 -17.80 -12.55 -1.70
CA GLY A 472 -17.74 -13.16 -0.37
C GLY A 472 -18.64 -12.44 0.63
N ASP A 473 -19.28 -13.20 1.51
CA ASP A 473 -19.99 -12.65 2.67
C ASP A 473 -18.99 -12.21 3.74
N ASP A 474 -19.41 -11.30 4.63
CA ASP A 474 -18.63 -10.86 5.80
C ASP A 474 -17.23 -10.31 5.45
N VAL A 475 -17.04 -9.85 4.21
CA VAL A 475 -15.80 -9.20 3.78
C VAL A 475 -15.70 -7.83 4.43
N THR A 476 -14.52 -7.50 4.97
CA THR A 476 -14.21 -6.19 5.53
C THR A 476 -13.13 -5.51 4.70
N ALA A 477 -13.35 -4.26 4.29
CA ALA A 477 -12.37 -3.44 3.61
C ALA A 477 -12.03 -2.18 4.43
N THR A 478 -10.78 -2.03 4.86
CA THR A 478 -10.26 -0.82 5.52
C THR A 478 -9.28 -0.11 4.59
N GLY A 479 -9.70 1.01 4.01
CA GLY A 479 -8.92 1.77 3.04
C GLY A 479 -9.00 1.16 1.64
N LEU A 480 -10.19 1.25 1.02
CA LEU A 480 -10.43 0.76 -0.33
C LEU A 480 -10.44 1.93 -1.32
N PHE A 481 -9.47 1.92 -2.24
CA PHE A 481 -9.31 2.94 -3.28
C PHE A 481 -9.48 2.24 -4.63
N VAL A 482 -10.47 2.62 -5.45
CA VAL A 482 -10.71 1.97 -6.76
C VAL A 482 -11.07 3.02 -7.79
N GLU A 483 -10.38 3.08 -8.93
CA GLU A 483 -10.46 4.23 -9.83
C GLU A 483 -10.45 3.86 -11.32
N HIS A 484 -11.22 4.65 -12.08
CA HIS A 484 -11.25 4.78 -13.54
C HIS A 484 -11.65 3.55 -14.37
N PHE A 485 -12.37 2.58 -13.80
CA PHE A 485 -12.85 1.41 -14.56
C PHE A 485 -13.99 1.76 -15.54
N GLN A 486 -14.15 0.95 -16.59
CA GLN A 486 -15.08 1.23 -17.71
C GLN A 486 -16.53 0.87 -17.41
N GLN A 487 -16.78 0.17 -16.32
CA GLN A 487 -18.11 -0.07 -15.74
C GLN A 487 -18.06 0.31 -14.26
N TYR A 488 -18.53 -0.56 -13.36
CA TYR A 488 -18.45 -0.32 -11.93
C TYR A 488 -17.00 -0.39 -11.45
N ASN A 489 -16.61 0.62 -10.68
CA ASN A 489 -15.32 0.61 -10.00
C ASN A 489 -15.34 -0.45 -8.90
N THR A 490 -16.40 -0.48 -8.08
CA THR A 490 -16.65 -1.55 -7.11
C THR A 490 -18.04 -2.14 -7.27
N VAL A 491 -18.14 -3.47 -7.29
CA VAL A 491 -19.39 -4.22 -7.17
C VAL A 491 -19.31 -5.11 -5.92
N TRP A 492 -20.31 -5.00 -5.06
CA TRP A 492 -20.44 -5.77 -3.84
C TRP A 492 -21.69 -6.65 -3.87
N ASN A 493 -21.48 -7.95 -4.02
CA ASN A 493 -22.53 -8.96 -4.13
C ASN A 493 -22.73 -9.77 -2.84
N GLY A 494 -21.73 -9.80 -1.95
CA GLY A 494 -21.79 -10.56 -0.70
C GLY A 494 -22.57 -9.87 0.42
N GLU A 495 -23.16 -10.66 1.30
CA GLU A 495 -23.90 -10.17 2.47
C GLU A 495 -22.98 -9.69 3.59
N ARG A 496 -23.48 -8.78 4.43
CA ARG A 496 -22.80 -8.27 5.64
C ARG A 496 -21.41 -7.68 5.37
N GLY A 497 -21.18 -7.16 4.16
CA GLY A 497 -19.96 -6.45 3.83
C GLY A 497 -19.80 -5.14 4.59
N GLU A 498 -18.57 -4.77 4.91
CA GLU A 498 -18.24 -3.51 5.59
C GLU A 498 -17.03 -2.83 4.96
N THR A 499 -17.18 -1.55 4.60
CA THR A 499 -16.10 -0.70 4.05
C THR A 499 -15.85 0.50 4.95
N ILE A 500 -14.59 0.73 5.36
CA ILE A 500 -14.16 1.86 6.19
C ILE A 500 -13.05 2.61 5.46
N LEU A 501 -13.42 3.82 5.09
CA LEU A 501 -12.97 4.62 3.95
C LEU A 501 -13.09 3.91 2.59
N TYR A 502 -13.87 4.54 1.71
CA TYR A 502 -13.86 4.31 0.27
C TYR A 502 -13.47 5.60 -0.48
N GLN A 503 -12.57 5.48 -1.45
CA GLN A 503 -12.28 6.56 -2.39
C GLN A 503 -12.34 6.05 -3.83
N ASN A 504 -12.93 6.85 -4.69
CA ASN A 504 -13.06 6.57 -6.10
C ASN A 504 -12.99 7.84 -6.95
N GLU A 505 -12.43 7.68 -8.14
CA GLU A 505 -12.65 8.57 -9.27
C GLU A 505 -13.24 7.79 -10.45
N LEU A 506 -14.25 8.35 -11.10
CA LEU A 506 -14.82 7.82 -12.35
C LEU A 506 -13.79 7.94 -13.51
N PRO A 507 -13.92 7.15 -14.60
CA PRO A 507 -12.97 7.21 -15.70
C PRO A 507 -12.97 8.59 -16.38
N TYR A 508 -11.79 9.13 -16.63
CA TYR A 508 -11.67 10.43 -17.31
C TYR A 508 -11.94 10.33 -18.81
N ASP A 509 -11.79 9.13 -19.35
CA ASP A 509 -11.65 8.86 -20.77
C ASP A 509 -12.86 8.29 -21.54
N PRO A 510 -14.10 8.18 -21.02
CA PRO A 510 -15.23 7.75 -21.85
C PRO A 510 -15.41 8.72 -23.04
N PRO A 511 -15.51 8.22 -24.30
CA PRO A 511 -15.55 9.07 -25.49
C PRO A 511 -16.87 9.82 -25.71
N SER A 512 -17.96 9.32 -25.15
CA SER A 512 -19.30 9.90 -25.26
C SER A 512 -20.20 9.38 -24.16
N GLN A 513 -21.33 10.04 -23.93
CA GLN A 513 -22.37 9.50 -23.05
C GLN A 513 -22.80 8.09 -23.46
N ALA A 514 -22.91 7.79 -24.76
CA ALA A 514 -23.35 6.47 -25.22
C ALA A 514 -22.36 5.34 -24.88
N ASP A 515 -21.07 5.66 -24.74
CA ASP A 515 -20.04 4.73 -24.26
C ASP A 515 -20.03 4.59 -22.73
N TRP A 516 -20.66 5.54 -22.02
CA TRP A 516 -20.78 5.62 -20.56
C TRP A 516 -22.25 5.57 -20.12
N MET A 517 -22.93 4.48 -20.45
CA MET A 517 -24.32 4.21 -20.07
C MET A 517 -24.54 2.69 -19.95
N HIS A 518 -25.53 2.29 -19.16
CA HIS A 518 -25.98 0.90 -19.09
C HIS A 518 -27.48 0.85 -18.84
N ASP A 519 -28.20 -0.08 -19.48
CA ASP A 519 -29.63 -0.35 -19.21
C ASP A 519 -30.57 0.88 -19.18
N GLY A 520 -30.21 1.95 -19.90
CA GLY A 520 -30.95 3.22 -19.92
C GLY A 520 -30.60 4.21 -18.80
N VAL A 521 -29.64 3.87 -17.94
CA VAL A 521 -29.03 4.70 -16.88
C VAL A 521 -27.78 5.41 -17.40
N GLU A 522 -27.62 6.66 -16.99
CA GLU A 522 -26.42 7.46 -17.27
C GLU A 522 -25.25 6.99 -16.40
N GLY A 523 -24.17 6.55 -17.04
CA GLY A 523 -22.94 6.12 -16.37
C GLY A 523 -23.04 4.82 -15.57
N TRP A 524 -21.99 4.59 -14.77
CA TRP A 524 -21.89 3.50 -13.80
C TRP A 524 -21.44 4.08 -12.47
N ALA A 525 -22.12 3.72 -11.37
CA ALA A 525 -21.72 4.17 -10.03
C ALA A 525 -20.27 3.78 -9.69
N GLY A 526 -19.63 4.59 -8.84
CA GLY A 526 -18.33 4.23 -8.26
C GLY A 526 -18.44 2.99 -7.37
N TYR A 527 -19.55 2.87 -6.64
CA TYR A 527 -19.79 1.79 -5.69
C TYR A 527 -21.21 1.24 -5.81
N LYS A 528 -21.32 -0.01 -6.31
CA LYS A 528 -22.58 -0.75 -6.44
C LYS A 528 -22.67 -1.84 -5.38
N VAL A 529 -23.75 -1.85 -4.60
CA VAL A 529 -24.18 -3.02 -3.81
C VAL A 529 -25.30 -3.72 -4.58
N ALA A 530 -25.22 -5.03 -4.75
CA ALA A 530 -26.20 -5.82 -5.51
C ALA A 530 -27.61 -5.73 -4.91
N ASP A 531 -28.62 -5.82 -5.77
CA ASP A 531 -30.01 -5.53 -5.40
C ASP A 531 -30.61 -6.52 -4.39
N ASP A 532 -30.04 -7.72 -4.30
CA ASP A 532 -30.46 -8.79 -3.40
C ASP A 532 -29.77 -8.77 -2.03
N VAL A 533 -28.77 -7.91 -1.84
CA VAL A 533 -28.08 -7.74 -0.56
C VAL A 533 -28.99 -7.06 0.47
N THR A 534 -29.07 -7.67 1.64
CA THR A 534 -29.93 -7.20 2.73
C THR A 534 -29.16 -6.50 3.85
N THR A 535 -27.85 -6.76 3.97
CA THR A 535 -26.99 -6.13 4.98
C THR A 535 -25.67 -5.67 4.37
N HIS A 536 -25.34 -4.39 4.53
CA HIS A 536 -24.07 -3.82 4.08
C HIS A 536 -23.77 -2.53 4.85
N ARG A 537 -22.50 -2.21 5.05
CA ARG A 537 -22.07 -0.98 5.72
C ARG A 537 -20.95 -0.28 4.99
N LEU A 538 -21.04 1.03 4.88
CA LEU A 538 -19.97 1.87 4.35
C LEU A 538 -19.82 3.14 5.19
N PHE A 539 -18.59 3.43 5.61
CA PHE A 539 -18.24 4.59 6.43
C PHE A 539 -17.19 5.44 5.70
N GLY A 540 -17.51 6.72 5.47
CA GLY A 540 -16.58 7.67 4.83
C GLY A 540 -16.31 7.33 3.37
N GLY A 541 -17.30 7.49 2.49
CA GLY A 541 -17.16 7.18 1.06
C GLY A 541 -17.11 8.40 0.16
N GLY A 542 -16.20 8.43 -0.82
CA GLY A 542 -16.14 9.49 -1.83
C GLY A 542 -16.11 8.96 -3.27
N VAL A 543 -16.91 9.56 -4.15
CA VAL A 543 -16.92 9.27 -5.61
C VAL A 543 -16.76 10.57 -6.41
N TYR A 544 -15.67 10.67 -7.17
CA TYR A 544 -15.25 11.92 -7.80
C TYR A 544 -15.45 11.85 -9.32
N VAL A 545 -15.76 12.99 -9.95
CA VAL A 545 -15.94 13.07 -11.41
C VAL A 545 -14.98 14.07 -12.05
N PHE A 546 -14.32 13.60 -13.11
CA PHE A 546 -13.46 14.38 -13.98
C PHE A 546 -13.44 13.78 -15.40
N ASN A 547 -14.61 13.64 -16.05
CA ASN A 547 -14.71 13.11 -17.41
C ASN A 547 -14.07 14.09 -18.43
N ARG A 548 -12.74 14.13 -18.46
CA ARG A 548 -11.93 15.08 -19.23
C ARG A 548 -12.14 14.94 -20.74
N ASN A 549 -12.35 13.71 -21.23
CA ASN A 549 -12.48 13.43 -22.66
C ASN A 549 -13.78 13.99 -23.25
N ASP A 550 -14.88 13.85 -22.51
CA ASP A 550 -16.16 14.49 -22.81
C ASP A 550 -16.78 15.08 -21.52
N PRO A 551 -16.56 16.38 -21.25
CA PRO A 551 -17.07 17.04 -20.06
C PRO A 551 -18.60 17.16 -19.99
N SER A 552 -19.33 16.80 -21.05
CA SER A 552 -20.79 16.80 -21.08
C SER A 552 -21.41 15.53 -20.50
N ILE A 553 -20.57 14.55 -20.13
CA ILE A 553 -21.03 13.28 -19.57
C ILE A 553 -21.67 13.46 -18.20
N HIS A 554 -22.78 12.75 -18.01
CA HIS A 554 -23.52 12.56 -16.79
C HIS A 554 -23.34 11.13 -16.26
N THR A 555 -23.36 11.02 -14.94
CA THR A 555 -23.45 9.76 -14.19
C THR A 555 -24.57 9.93 -13.17
N GLU A 556 -25.60 9.10 -13.27
CA GLU A 556 -26.83 9.24 -12.48
C GLU A 556 -26.53 9.25 -10.97
N ASN A 557 -25.71 8.30 -10.49
CA ASN A 557 -25.40 8.15 -9.08
C ASN A 557 -23.91 7.91 -8.82
N GLY A 558 -23.38 8.49 -7.75
CA GLY A 558 -22.07 8.09 -7.21
C GLY A 558 -22.11 6.68 -6.58
N PHE A 559 -23.18 6.40 -5.83
CA PHE A 559 -23.42 5.13 -5.15
C PHE A 559 -24.76 4.52 -5.57
N GLU A 560 -24.79 3.22 -5.80
CA GLU A 560 -26.02 2.46 -6.10
C GLU A 560 -26.18 1.31 -5.11
N VAL A 561 -27.24 1.30 -4.31
CA VAL A 561 -27.43 0.26 -3.26
C VAL A 561 -28.90 -0.14 -3.12
N PRO A 562 -29.25 -1.33 -2.62
CA PRO A 562 -30.65 -1.66 -2.36
C PRO A 562 -31.20 -0.91 -1.14
N GLU A 563 -32.45 -0.46 -1.22
CA GLU A 563 -33.15 0.18 -0.11
C GLU A 563 -33.68 -0.89 0.87
N THR A 564 -32.84 -1.31 1.81
CA THR A 564 -33.22 -2.24 2.88
C THR A 564 -32.82 -1.69 4.25
N PRO A 565 -33.45 -2.13 5.36
CA PRO A 565 -33.06 -1.68 6.70
C PRO A 565 -31.64 -2.07 7.15
N GLY A 566 -30.98 -3.02 6.48
CA GLY A 566 -29.64 -3.49 6.84
C GLY A 566 -28.51 -2.90 6.00
N VAL A 567 -28.80 -2.26 4.87
CA VAL A 567 -27.81 -1.58 4.03
C VAL A 567 -27.71 -0.13 4.46
N ARG A 568 -26.54 0.29 4.97
CA ARG A 568 -26.32 1.61 5.57
C ARG A 568 -25.03 2.25 5.09
N LEU A 569 -25.12 3.48 4.62
CA LEU A 569 -24.02 4.30 4.18
C LEU A 569 -23.96 5.50 5.12
N HIS A 570 -22.78 5.78 5.67
CA HIS A 570 -22.55 6.84 6.63
C HIS A 570 -21.41 7.73 6.14
N HIS A 571 -21.65 9.03 6.10
CA HIS A 571 -20.72 10.06 5.64
C HIS A 571 -20.20 9.81 4.22
N ILE A 572 -21.11 9.84 3.23
CA ILE A 572 -20.76 9.70 1.82
C ILE A 572 -20.81 11.04 1.09
N MET A 573 -20.06 11.13 -0.01
CA MET A 573 -20.02 12.34 -0.82
C MET A 573 -19.71 12.07 -2.30
N THR A 574 -20.09 13.04 -3.13
CA THR A 574 -19.59 13.18 -4.50
C THR A 574 -18.92 14.53 -4.70
N VAL A 575 -17.97 14.63 -5.62
CA VAL A 575 -17.31 15.91 -5.94
C VAL A 575 -16.93 15.99 -7.42
N ASN A 576 -17.15 17.16 -8.02
CA ASN A 576 -16.70 17.48 -9.37
C ASN A 576 -15.30 18.13 -9.32
N LEU A 577 -14.41 17.67 -10.19
CA LEU A 577 -13.02 18.17 -10.29
C LEU A 577 -12.82 19.07 -11.53
N GLY A 578 -13.91 19.46 -12.20
CA GLY A 578 -13.92 20.43 -13.32
C GLY A 578 -14.40 19.88 -14.67
N ALA A 579 -14.84 18.62 -14.75
CA ALA A 579 -15.38 18.02 -15.97
C ALA A 579 -16.35 16.87 -15.66
N GLY A 580 -17.45 16.77 -16.41
CA GLY A 580 -18.52 15.78 -16.17
C GLY A 580 -19.43 16.15 -14.99
N THR A 581 -20.48 15.37 -14.81
CA THR A 581 -21.49 15.55 -13.76
C THR A 581 -21.78 14.22 -13.08
N ILE A 582 -21.95 14.25 -11.75
CA ILE A 582 -22.67 13.21 -11.03
C ILE A 582 -23.99 13.83 -10.56
N ASP A 583 -25.12 13.32 -11.01
CA ASP A 583 -26.42 13.96 -10.76
C ASP A 583 -26.89 13.79 -9.31
N HIS A 584 -26.58 12.64 -8.70
CA HIS A 584 -26.95 12.31 -7.33
C HIS A 584 -25.82 11.61 -6.57
N VAL A 585 -25.78 11.82 -5.25
CA VAL A 585 -24.82 11.12 -4.39
C VAL A 585 -25.15 9.62 -4.39
N VAL A 586 -26.38 9.26 -4.02
CA VAL A 586 -26.83 7.87 -3.92
C VAL A 586 -28.29 7.71 -4.34
N ASN A 587 -28.61 6.78 -5.23
CA ASN A 587 -29.99 6.43 -5.64
C ASN A 587 -30.97 7.62 -5.79
N GLY A 588 -30.59 8.70 -6.47
CA GLY A 588 -31.45 9.90 -6.65
C GLY A 588 -31.43 10.89 -5.47
N VAL A 589 -30.66 10.62 -4.41
CA VAL A 589 -30.52 11.46 -3.20
C VAL A 589 -29.17 12.19 -3.22
N GLY A 590 -29.18 13.44 -2.76
CA GLY A 590 -28.06 14.38 -2.88
C GLY A 590 -28.16 15.18 -4.17
N GLY A 591 -27.71 16.44 -4.13
CA GLY A 591 -27.67 17.30 -5.31
C GLY A 591 -26.54 16.93 -6.28
N PRO A 592 -26.49 17.58 -7.46
CA PRO A 592 -25.47 17.29 -8.45
C PRO A 592 -24.10 17.81 -8.01
N ALA A 593 -23.06 17.04 -8.31
CA ALA A 593 -21.67 17.48 -8.32
C ALA A 593 -21.31 17.82 -9.78
N ASP A 594 -21.20 19.10 -10.09
CA ASP A 594 -21.02 19.63 -11.44
C ASP A 594 -20.09 20.87 -11.45
N ASN A 595 -19.93 21.51 -12.60
CA ASN A 595 -19.03 22.67 -12.73
C ASN A 595 -19.51 23.93 -12.00
N SER A 596 -20.73 23.95 -11.45
CA SER A 596 -21.20 25.05 -10.60
C SER A 596 -20.66 24.97 -9.17
N ASN A 597 -20.16 23.80 -8.75
CA ASN A 597 -19.63 23.55 -7.41
C ASN A 597 -18.27 22.79 -7.41
N THR A 598 -17.45 22.97 -8.45
CA THR A 598 -16.13 22.33 -8.56
C THR A 598 -15.30 22.40 -7.28
N GLY A 599 -14.80 21.26 -6.83
CA GLY A 599 -14.01 21.08 -5.62
C GLY A 599 -14.78 21.20 -4.29
N GLN A 600 -16.10 21.43 -4.35
CA GLN A 600 -16.99 21.42 -3.18
C GLN A 600 -17.77 20.11 -3.15
N PRO A 601 -17.58 19.26 -2.13
CA PRO A 601 -18.33 18.01 -2.06
C PRO A 601 -19.82 18.21 -1.79
N VAL A 602 -20.64 17.34 -2.37
CA VAL A 602 -22.05 17.17 -2.01
C VAL A 602 -22.15 15.99 -1.05
N TYR A 603 -22.57 16.25 0.19
CA TYR A 603 -22.61 15.25 1.25
C TYR A 603 -24.00 14.65 1.44
N VAL A 604 -24.03 13.37 1.81
CA VAL A 604 -25.16 12.69 2.44
C VAL A 604 -24.64 12.05 3.73
N THR A 605 -25.16 12.48 4.87
CA THR A 605 -24.69 12.03 6.20
C THR A 605 -25.05 10.57 6.46
N ASP A 606 -26.28 10.17 6.15
CA ASP A 606 -26.77 8.80 6.36
C ASP A 606 -27.68 8.40 5.19
N TYR A 607 -27.64 7.13 4.79
CA TYR A 607 -28.53 6.56 3.78
C TYR A 607 -28.75 5.04 3.95
N PRO A 608 -29.97 4.51 3.71
CA PRO A 608 -31.23 5.23 3.74
C PRO A 608 -31.62 5.62 5.18
#